data_AF-A0A6L6CBV6-F1
#
_entry.id   AF-A0A6L6CBV6-F1
#
_cell.length_a   1.000
_cell.length_b   1.000
_cell.length_c   1.000
_cell.angle_alpha   90.00
_cell.angle_beta   90.00
_cell.angle_gamma   90.00
#
_symmetry.space_group_name_H-M   'P 1'
#
loop_
_entity.id
_entity.type
_entity.pdbx_description
1 polymer ?
#
loop_
_entity_poly.entity_id
_entity_poly.type
_entity_poly.pdbx_seq_one_letter_code
_entity_poly.pdbx_strand_id
1 'polypeptide(L)'
;MKRAFSLTISFLLIFLAISPMRANAADWTMTEDAGVHVKMGMNGVSPHVERLNGVDRVWRSDGPTGTVASDCNDEGVCTNVSLTGRLGNDFTVITFSNGS
;
A
#
# COMPACT_ATOMS: atom_id res chain seq x y z
N MET A 1 30.60 50.43 -5.81
CA MET A 1 29.98 49.97 -7.08
C MET A 1 30.53 48.62 -7.57
N LYS A 2 31.86 48.45 -7.73
CA LYS A 2 32.47 47.19 -8.23
C LYS A 2 32.18 45.93 -7.38
N ARG A 3 32.16 46.04 -6.04
CA ARG A 3 31.87 44.91 -5.13
C ARG A 3 30.41 44.44 -5.19
N ALA A 4 29.47 45.36 -5.30
CA ALA A 4 28.04 45.03 -5.43
C ALA A 4 27.77 44.31 -6.76
N PHE A 5 28.42 44.76 -7.85
CA PHE A 5 28.32 44.14 -9.17
C PHE A 5 28.90 42.71 -9.20
N SER A 6 29.99 42.48 -8.47
CA SER A 6 30.58 41.14 -8.32
C SER A 6 29.69 40.18 -7.53
N LEU A 7 29.00 40.68 -6.50
CA LEU A 7 28.06 39.89 -5.70
C LEU A 7 26.82 39.51 -6.51
N THR A 8 26.27 40.43 -7.32
CA THR A 8 25.12 40.14 -8.17
C THR A 8 25.42 39.12 -9.25
N ILE A 9 26.61 39.18 -9.86
CA ILE A 9 27.05 38.18 -10.85
C ILE A 9 27.22 36.81 -10.19
N SER A 10 27.83 36.77 -9.00
CA SER A 10 28.03 35.51 -8.28
C SER A 10 26.70 34.87 -7.89
N PHE A 11 25.74 35.67 -7.44
CA PHE A 11 24.40 35.19 -7.09
C PHE A 11 23.64 34.68 -8.32
N LEU A 12 23.75 35.37 -9.45
CA LEU A 12 23.15 34.95 -10.72
C LEU A 12 23.72 33.61 -11.19
N LEU A 13 25.04 33.42 -11.10
CA LEU A 13 25.70 32.16 -11.48
C LEU A 13 25.28 30.99 -10.58
N ILE A 14 25.11 31.21 -9.27
CA ILE A 14 24.59 30.20 -8.35
C ILE A 14 23.15 29.84 -8.73
N PHE A 15 22.32 30.84 -9.04
CA PHE A 15 20.93 30.61 -9.43
C PHE A 15 20.81 29.81 -10.75
N LEU A 16 21.69 30.06 -11.72
CA LEU A 16 21.77 29.30 -12.97
C LEU A 16 22.33 27.87 -12.77
N ALA A 17 23.16 27.64 -11.75
CA ALA A 17 23.71 26.32 -11.43
C ALA A 17 22.70 25.41 -10.72
N ILE A 18 21.64 25.96 -10.11
CA ILE A 18 20.55 25.17 -9.55
C ILE A 18 19.66 24.71 -10.70
N SER A 19 19.99 23.56 -11.28
CA SER A 19 19.08 22.88 -12.22
C SER A 19 17.76 22.61 -11.49
N PRO A 20 16.59 22.81 -12.13
CA PRO A 20 15.32 22.42 -11.51
C PRO A 20 15.37 20.92 -11.23
N MET A 21 15.32 20.56 -9.94
CA MET A 21 15.18 19.17 -9.54
C MET A 21 13.87 18.65 -10.13
N ARG A 22 13.95 17.76 -11.11
CA ARG A 22 12.76 17.06 -11.58
C ARG A 22 12.36 16.06 -10.50
N ALA A 23 11.27 16.35 -9.80
CA ALA A 23 10.58 15.33 -9.02
C ALA A 23 10.05 14.29 -10.02
N ASN A 24 10.53 13.05 -9.91
CA ASN A 24 9.94 11.94 -10.64
C ASN A 24 8.67 11.55 -9.88
N ALA A 25 7.53 12.13 -10.27
CA ALA A 25 6.25 11.59 -9.88
C ALA A 25 6.08 10.26 -10.64
N ALA A 26 5.88 9.16 -9.90
CA ALA A 26 5.50 7.91 -10.50
C ALA A 26 3.99 7.96 -10.76
N ASP A 27 3.60 7.90 -12.03
CA ASP A 27 2.21 7.68 -12.39
C ASP A 27 1.94 6.17 -12.22
N TRP A 28 1.07 5.84 -11.26
CA TRP A 28 0.58 4.49 -11.10
C TRP A 28 -0.84 4.43 -11.65
N THR A 29 -1.17 3.31 -12.28
CA THR A 29 -2.53 3.00 -12.69
C THR A 29 -2.90 1.63 -12.13
N MET A 30 -4.12 1.51 -11.63
CA MET A 30 -4.70 0.23 -11.26
C MET A 30 -5.59 -0.21 -12.42
N THR A 31 -5.15 -1.23 -13.14
CA THR A 31 -5.94 -1.91 -14.16
C THR A 31 -6.40 -3.23 -13.59
N GLU A 32 -7.71 -3.50 -13.62
CA GLU A 32 -8.20 -4.87 -13.49
C GLU A 32 -7.82 -5.63 -14.77
N ASP A 33 -7.30 -6.84 -14.64
CA ASP A 33 -7.02 -7.69 -15.79
C ASP A 33 -8.33 -7.96 -16.54
N ALA A 34 -8.44 -7.40 -17.75
CA ALA A 34 -9.66 -7.45 -18.55
C ALA A 34 -10.02 -8.92 -18.86
N GLY A 35 -11.17 -9.36 -18.32
CA GLY A 35 -11.67 -10.73 -18.47
C GLY A 35 -11.32 -11.67 -17.32
N VAL A 36 -10.46 -11.26 -16.38
CA VAL A 36 -10.15 -11.99 -15.14
C VAL A 36 -10.83 -11.27 -13.97
N HIS A 37 -12.15 -11.35 -13.91
CA HIS A 37 -12.84 -11.05 -12.66
C HIS A 37 -12.56 -12.20 -11.69
N VAL A 38 -11.48 -12.11 -10.93
CA VAL A 38 -11.14 -13.08 -9.88
C VAL A 38 -12.20 -12.99 -8.79
N LYS A 39 -13.27 -13.78 -8.95
CA LYS A 39 -14.21 -14.03 -7.87
C LYS A 39 -13.56 -15.02 -6.91
N MET A 40 -12.94 -14.49 -5.86
CA MET A 40 -12.32 -15.28 -4.79
C MET A 40 -13.30 -16.19 -4.01
N GLY A 41 -14.60 -16.20 -4.36
CA GLY A 41 -15.62 -17.00 -3.69
C GLY A 41 -15.89 -16.59 -2.24
N MET A 42 -15.45 -15.39 -1.85
CA MET A 42 -15.56 -14.88 -0.48
C MET A 42 -16.71 -13.86 -0.35
N ASN A 43 -17.34 -13.86 0.81
CA ASN A 43 -18.26 -12.82 1.25
C ASN A 43 -17.65 -12.08 2.44
N GLY A 44 -18.02 -10.81 2.60
CA GLY A 44 -17.67 -10.02 3.77
C GLY A 44 -17.51 -8.53 3.44
N VAL A 45 -17.30 -7.74 4.48
CA VAL A 45 -17.03 -6.30 4.38
C VAL A 45 -15.68 -5.95 5.01
N SER A 46 -15.17 -4.77 4.66
CA SER A 46 -13.93 -4.21 5.21
C SER A 46 -12.72 -5.15 5.09
N PRO A 47 -12.35 -5.59 3.86
CA PRO A 47 -11.23 -6.51 3.69
C PRO A 47 -9.90 -5.83 4.01
N HIS A 48 -9.01 -6.57 4.67
CA HIS A 48 -7.61 -6.22 4.83
C HIS A 48 -6.76 -7.39 4.31
N VAL A 49 -5.71 -7.07 3.54
CA VAL A 49 -4.85 -8.07 2.92
C VAL A 49 -3.42 -7.88 3.42
N GLU A 50 -2.80 -8.97 3.85
CA GLU A 50 -1.38 -9.02 4.19
C GLU A 50 -0.69 -10.19 3.47
N ARG A 51 0.59 -10.02 3.14
CA ARG A 51 1.41 -11.10 2.58
C ARG A 51 1.98 -11.93 3.71
N LEU A 52 1.58 -13.20 3.80
CA LEU A 52 2.04 -14.11 4.85
C LEU A 52 2.48 -15.43 4.24
N ASN A 53 3.71 -15.88 4.51
CA ASN A 53 4.24 -17.18 4.03
C ASN A 53 4.10 -17.42 2.51
N GLY A 54 4.17 -16.37 1.70
CA GLY A 54 4.08 -16.48 0.24
C GLY A 54 2.65 -16.55 -0.32
N VAL A 55 1.62 -16.39 0.51
CA VAL A 55 0.21 -16.25 0.10
C VAL A 55 -0.37 -14.92 0.59
N ASP A 56 -1.46 -14.49 -0.03
CA ASP A 56 -2.21 -13.31 0.42
C ASP A 56 -3.26 -13.75 1.46
N ARG A 57 -3.06 -13.35 2.71
CA ARG A 57 -4.07 -13.54 3.76
C ARG A 57 -5.07 -12.40 3.71
N VAL A 58 -6.31 -12.74 3.41
CA VAL A 58 -7.44 -11.80 3.37
C VAL A 58 -8.28 -11.96 4.63
N TRP A 59 -8.23 -10.93 5.46
CA TRP A 59 -9.09 -10.77 6.63
C TRP A 59 -10.35 -10.00 6.24
N ARG A 60 -11.50 -10.40 6.77
CA ARG A 60 -12.79 -9.76 6.47
C ARG A 60 -13.81 -10.00 7.58
N SER A 61 -14.79 -9.12 7.67
CA SER A 61 -15.96 -9.32 8.53
C SER A 61 -17.01 -10.16 7.82
N ASP A 62 -17.35 -11.35 8.34
CA ASP A 62 -18.35 -12.25 7.77
C ASP A 62 -19.66 -12.24 8.57
N GLY A 63 -20.10 -11.02 8.92
CA GLY A 63 -21.35 -10.79 9.62
C GLY A 63 -21.31 -11.22 11.09
N PRO A 64 -22.36 -11.87 11.64
CA PRO A 64 -22.45 -12.24 13.06
C PRO A 64 -21.34 -13.18 13.55
N THR A 65 -20.66 -13.85 12.63
CA THR A 65 -19.58 -14.79 12.91
C THR A 65 -18.30 -14.09 13.37
N GLY A 66 -18.18 -12.78 13.11
CA GLY A 66 -16.98 -11.99 13.40
C GLY A 66 -16.00 -11.93 12.24
N THR A 67 -14.78 -11.51 12.55
CA THR A 67 -13.67 -11.48 11.60
C THR A 67 -13.21 -12.90 11.28
N VAL A 68 -13.10 -13.21 9.99
CA VAL A 68 -12.55 -14.44 9.44
C VAL A 68 -11.37 -14.12 8.55
N ALA A 69 -10.52 -15.11 8.29
CA ALA A 69 -9.43 -14.97 7.32
C ALA A 69 -9.41 -16.13 6.34
N SER A 70 -8.89 -15.86 5.14
CA SER A 70 -8.60 -16.87 4.12
C SER A 70 -7.23 -16.63 3.52
N ASP A 71 -6.49 -17.69 3.22
CA ASP A 71 -5.25 -17.63 2.47
C ASP A 71 -5.56 -17.85 0.98
N CYS A 72 -5.17 -16.88 0.16
CA CYS A 72 -5.37 -16.84 -1.28
C CYS A 72 -4.04 -16.97 -2.02
N ASN A 73 -4.02 -17.79 -3.08
CA ASN A 73 -2.88 -17.85 -3.99
C ASN A 73 -3.00 -16.81 -5.12
N ASP A 74 -1.96 -16.70 -5.96
CA ASP A 74 -1.91 -15.76 -7.09
C ASP A 74 -2.99 -16.05 -8.16
N GLU A 75 -3.57 -17.25 -8.17
CA GLU A 75 -4.66 -17.65 -9.07
C GLU A 75 -6.04 -17.25 -8.51
N GLY A 76 -6.09 -16.67 -7.30
CA GLY A 76 -7.32 -16.26 -6.63
C GLY A 76 -8.09 -17.37 -5.93
N VAL A 77 -7.46 -18.53 -5.71
CA VAL A 77 -8.05 -19.63 -4.96
C VAL A 77 -7.82 -19.38 -3.47
N CYS A 78 -8.91 -19.19 -2.74
CA CYS A 78 -8.89 -18.81 -1.32
C CYS A 78 -9.41 -19.94 -0.42
N THR A 79 -8.70 -20.21 0.67
CA THR A 79 -9.05 -21.23 1.67
C THR A 79 -9.17 -20.60 3.05
N ASN A 80 -10.28 -20.86 3.77
CA ASN A 80 -10.45 -20.33 5.12
C ASN A 80 -9.37 -20.87 6.07
N VAL A 81 -8.82 -19.99 6.89
CA VAL A 81 -7.85 -20.34 7.92
C VAL A 81 -8.49 -20.30 9.31
N SER A 82 -8.03 -21.18 10.18
CA SER A 82 -8.45 -21.17 11.58
C SER A 82 -7.74 -20.03 12.31
N LEU A 83 -8.52 -19.19 12.99
CA LEU A 83 -8.00 -18.10 13.82
C LEU A 83 -8.04 -18.51 15.29
N THR A 84 -6.99 -18.18 16.03
CA THR A 84 -6.95 -18.38 17.48
C THR A 84 -7.72 -17.26 18.17
N GLY A 85 -8.90 -17.59 18.69
CA GLY A 85 -9.77 -16.66 19.43
C GLY A 85 -10.91 -16.10 18.58
N ARG A 86 -11.94 -15.58 19.27
CA ARG A 86 -13.04 -14.85 18.63
C ARG A 86 -12.66 -13.39 18.51
N LEU A 87 -12.27 -12.99 17.32
CA LEU A 87 -12.20 -11.58 16.95
C LEU A 87 -13.63 -11.05 16.77
N GLY A 88 -13.87 -9.79 17.14
CA GLY A 88 -15.15 -9.12 16.87
C GLY A 88 -15.39 -8.94 15.38
N ASN A 89 -16.43 -8.18 15.02
CA ASN A 89 -16.72 -7.87 13.61
C ASN A 89 -15.70 -6.93 12.96
N ASP A 90 -14.83 -6.34 13.77
CA ASP A 90 -13.80 -5.42 13.34
C ASP A 90 -12.50 -5.75 14.06
N PHE A 91 -11.39 -5.46 13.40
CA PHE A 91 -10.05 -5.68 13.93
C PHE A 91 -9.09 -4.62 13.37
N THR A 92 -8.04 -4.32 14.13
CA THR A 92 -7.02 -3.35 13.72
C THR A 92 -5.68 -4.03 13.72
N VAL A 93 -4.99 -3.97 12.59
CA VAL A 93 -3.59 -4.37 12.48
C VAL A 93 -2.73 -3.16 12.78
N ILE A 94 -1.78 -3.34 13.69
CA ILE A 94 -0.79 -2.33 14.04
C ILE A 94 0.59 -2.94 13.82
N THR A 95 1.42 -2.25 13.04
CA THR A 95 2.84 -2.57 12.92
C THR A 95 3.61 -1.53 13.73
N PHE A 96 4.35 -2.01 14.71
CA PHE A 96 5.22 -1.20 15.53
C PHE A 96 6.46 -0.76 14.74
N SER A 97 7.17 0.26 15.25
CA SER A 97 8.36 0.82 14.59
C SER A 97 9.52 -0.18 14.43
N ASN A 98 9.52 -1.25 15.22
CA ASN A 98 10.44 -2.38 15.13
C ASN A 98 10.02 -3.43 14.09
N GLY A 99 8.89 -3.25 13.41
CA GLY A 99 8.35 -4.18 12.42
C GLY A 99 7.54 -5.35 12.98
N SER A 100 7.24 -5.38 14.29
CA SER A 100 6.33 -6.37 14.89
C SER A 100 4.87 -5.97 14.81
#